data_AF-A0A8T4Y7L4-F1
#
_entry.id   AF-A0A8T4Y7L4-F1
#
_cell.length_a   1.000
_cell.length_b   1.000
_cell.length_c   1.000
_cell.angle_alpha   90.00
_cell.angle_beta   90.00
_cell.angle_gamma   90.00
#
_symmetry.space_group_name_H-M   'P 1'
#
loop_
_entity.id
_entity.type
_entity.pdbx_description
1 polymer ?
#
loop_
_entity_poly.entity_id
_entity_poly.type
_entity_poly.pdbx_seq_one_letter_code
_entity_poly.pdbx_strand_id
1 'polypeptide(L)'
;MSNEKIEDTISDFSRFYILIILYESPSHGYAIIEKFRTRLGKDITPSLVYPFLRDLERRGLIRHIEKPVGKKKRKIYELTEKGNQFCKRIFKRFATIISAALEPNLLVCTNCGCKIFEGGYYEVIDGKKVAFCCSHCAASYKKGL
;
A
#
# COMPACT_ATOMS: atom_id res chain seq x y z
N MET A 1 -13.19 12.72 23.01
CA MET A 1 -12.26 13.63 22.30
C MET A 1 -10.94 12.99 21.87
N SER A 2 -10.41 11.95 22.53
CA SER A 2 -9.17 11.25 22.13
C SER A 2 -9.39 10.10 21.13
N ASN A 3 -10.53 9.39 21.17
CA ASN A 3 -10.84 8.30 20.22
C ASN A 3 -11.26 8.78 18.82
N GLU A 4 -12.01 9.88 18.72
CA GLU A 4 -12.48 10.43 17.43
C GLU A 4 -11.34 10.75 16.45
N LYS A 5 -10.25 11.36 16.93
CA LYS A 5 -9.10 11.73 16.07
C LYS A 5 -8.34 10.52 15.51
N ILE A 6 -8.31 9.41 16.24
CA ILE A 6 -7.66 8.17 15.80
C ILE A 6 -8.54 7.48 14.75
N GLU A 7 -9.86 7.45 14.95
CA GLU A 7 -10.82 6.90 13.99
C GLU A 7 -10.81 7.66 12.65
N ASP A 8 -10.72 8.99 12.69
CA ASP A 8 -10.57 9.82 11.48
C ASP A 8 -9.29 9.50 10.72
N THR A 9 -8.17 9.34 11.43
CA THR A 9 -6.87 8.96 10.84
C THR A 9 -6.94 7.57 10.18
N ILE A 10 -7.59 6.60 10.82
CA ILE A 10 -7.81 5.24 10.28
C ILE A 10 -8.72 5.27 9.03
N SER A 11 -9.70 6.19 9.01
CA SER A 11 -10.59 6.40 7.86
C SER A 11 -9.79 6.77 6.60
N ASP A 12 -8.78 7.62 6.74
CA ASP A 12 -7.98 8.09 5.61
C ASP A 12 -7.04 7.02 5.05
N PHE A 13 -6.40 6.20 5.90
CA PHE A 13 -5.65 5.02 5.43
C PHE A 13 -6.55 4.01 4.72
N SER A 14 -7.75 3.80 5.24
CA SER A 14 -8.72 2.90 4.61
C SER A 14 -9.16 3.42 3.25
N ARG A 15 -9.51 4.69 3.13
CA ARG A 15 -9.84 5.31 1.83
C ARG A 15 -8.69 5.23 0.84
N PHE A 16 -7.45 5.46 1.29
CA PHE A 16 -6.26 5.30 0.46
C PHE A 16 -6.10 3.86 -0.04
N TYR A 17 -6.29 2.86 0.82
CA TYR A 17 -6.20 1.46 0.42
C TYR A 17 -7.33 1.03 -0.53
N ILE A 18 -8.53 1.60 -0.40
CA ILE A 18 -9.61 1.42 -1.39
C ILE A 18 -9.15 1.91 -2.79
N LEU A 19 -8.46 3.05 -2.86
CA LEU A 19 -7.90 3.54 -4.13
C LEU A 19 -6.84 2.59 -4.71
N ILE A 20 -5.97 2.01 -3.86
CA ILE A 20 -5.00 0.99 -4.29
C ILE A 20 -5.73 -0.21 -4.89
N ILE A 21 -6.74 -0.74 -4.21
CA ILE A 21 -7.51 -1.90 -4.68
C ILE A 21 -8.14 -1.63 -6.05
N LEU A 22 -8.73 -0.44 -6.24
CA LEU A 22 -9.37 -0.05 -7.51
C LEU A 22 -8.36 0.26 -8.62
N TYR A 23 -7.14 0.67 -8.27
CA TYR A 23 -6.04 0.89 -9.21
C TYR A 23 -5.45 -0.42 -9.71
N GLU A 24 -5.41 -1.46 -8.88
CA GLU A 24 -5.00 -2.80 -9.29
C GLU A 24 -6.00 -3.42 -10.27
N SER A 25 -7.29 -3.38 -9.96
CA SER A 25 -8.33 -3.93 -10.82
C SER A 25 -9.75 -3.47 -10.47
N PRO A 26 -10.67 -3.43 -11.46
CA PRO A 26 -12.09 -3.22 -11.21
C PRO A 26 -12.62 -4.19 -10.16
N SER A 27 -13.35 -3.67 -9.17
CA SER A 27 -13.73 -4.43 -7.98
C SER A 27 -15.16 -4.12 -7.56
N HIS A 28 -15.89 -5.11 -7.06
CA HIS A 28 -17.17 -4.89 -6.38
C HIS A 28 -16.96 -4.57 -4.90
N GLY A 29 -17.90 -3.85 -4.28
CA GLY A 29 -17.78 -3.38 -2.89
C GLY A 29 -17.43 -4.49 -1.88
N TYR A 30 -18.02 -5.68 -2.03
CA TYR A 30 -17.69 -6.82 -1.17
C TYR A 30 -16.24 -7.34 -1.33
N ALA A 31 -15.68 -7.33 -2.53
CA ALA A 31 -14.31 -7.79 -2.77
C ALA A 31 -13.30 -6.80 -2.19
N ILE A 32 -13.65 -5.51 -2.17
CA ILE A 32 -12.87 -4.50 -1.46
C ILE A 32 -12.83 -4.87 0.03
N ILE A 33 -13.99 -5.12 0.66
CA ILE A 33 -14.07 -5.52 2.09
C ILE A 33 -13.27 -6.80 2.35
N GLU A 34 -13.37 -7.80 1.48
CA GLU A 34 -12.63 -9.06 1.61
C GLU A 34 -11.11 -8.88 1.46
N LYS A 35 -10.66 -8.04 0.52
CA LYS A 35 -9.24 -7.69 0.34
C LYS A 35 -8.65 -7.01 1.58
N PHE A 36 -9.42 -6.19 2.30
CA PHE A 36 -8.98 -5.62 3.58
C PHE A 36 -8.69 -6.72 4.60
N ARG A 37 -9.63 -7.65 4.79
CA ARG A 37 -9.46 -8.75 5.74
C ARG A 37 -8.28 -9.64 5.37
N THR A 38 -8.17 -10.00 4.11
CA THR A 38 -7.16 -10.97 3.64
C THR A 38 -5.75 -10.39 3.54
N ARG A 39 -5.60 -9.12 3.14
CA ARG A 39 -4.27 -8.50 2.94
C ARG A 39 -3.76 -7.70 4.12
N LEU A 40 -4.65 -7.11 4.91
CA LEU A 40 -4.29 -6.25 6.04
C LEU A 40 -4.66 -6.85 7.40
N GLY A 41 -5.36 -7.98 7.44
CA GLY A 41 -5.86 -8.56 8.69
C GLY A 41 -6.86 -7.66 9.41
N LYS A 42 -7.50 -6.72 8.70
CA LYS A 42 -8.41 -5.72 9.27
C LYS A 42 -9.79 -5.81 8.64
N ASP A 43 -10.82 -5.67 9.46
CA ASP A 43 -12.19 -5.49 8.98
C ASP A 43 -12.44 -4.02 8.64
N ILE A 44 -13.23 -3.79 7.59
CA ILE A 44 -13.72 -2.47 7.20
C ILE A 44 -15.22 -2.50 7.04
N THR A 45 -15.90 -1.45 7.49
CA THR A 45 -17.35 -1.41 7.48
C THR A 45 -17.89 -1.05 6.09
N PRO A 46 -19.03 -1.66 5.68
CA PRO A 46 -19.79 -1.20 4.52
C PRO A 46 -20.12 0.30 4.57
N SER A 47 -20.35 0.85 5.77
CA SER A 47 -20.66 2.27 5.99
C SER A 47 -19.48 3.19 5.70
N LEU A 48 -18.25 2.70 5.62
CA LEU A 48 -17.11 3.47 5.11
C LEU A 48 -16.95 3.28 3.59
N VAL A 49 -16.99 2.03 3.13
CA VAL A 49 -16.70 1.67 1.73
C VAL A 49 -17.71 2.28 0.77
N TYR A 50 -19.01 2.07 1.00
CA TYR A 50 -20.02 2.47 0.01
C TYR A 50 -20.21 4.00 -0.10
N PRO A 51 -20.21 4.79 1.00
CA PRO A 51 -20.22 6.24 0.87
C PRO A 51 -18.98 6.79 0.15
N PHE A 52 -17.80 6.21 0.39
CA PHE A 52 -16.59 6.65 -0.30
C PHE A 52 -16.63 6.34 -1.80
N LEU A 53 -17.09 5.13 -2.19
CA LEU A 53 -17.30 4.79 -3.60
C LEU A 53 -18.28 5.76 -4.28
N ARG A 54 -19.39 6.11 -3.61
CA ARG A 54 -20.34 7.12 -4.13
C ARG A 54 -19.69 8.49 -4.29
N ASP A 55 -18.83 8.92 -3.38
CA ASP A 55 -18.12 10.19 -3.50
C ASP A 55 -17.14 10.19 -4.68
N LEU A 56 -16.37 9.11 -4.86
CA LEU A 56 -15.48 8.95 -6.01
C LEU A 56 -16.25 8.97 -7.34
N GLU A 57 -17.40 8.31 -7.39
CA GLU A 57 -18.26 8.27 -8.58
C GLU A 57 -18.84 9.65 -8.89
N ARG A 58 -19.37 10.35 -7.87
CA ARG A 58 -19.86 11.74 -8.00
C ARG A 58 -18.78 12.69 -8.51
N ARG A 59 -17.51 12.47 -8.14
CA ARG A 59 -16.36 13.25 -8.62
C ARG A 59 -15.87 12.84 -10.01
N GLY A 60 -16.46 11.81 -10.60
CA GLY A 60 -16.06 11.23 -11.89
C GLY A 60 -14.70 10.52 -11.86
N LEU A 61 -14.24 10.09 -10.68
CA LEU A 61 -12.99 9.35 -10.51
C LEU A 61 -13.18 7.85 -10.74
N ILE A 62 -14.38 7.34 -10.50
CA ILE A 62 -14.76 5.97 -10.85
C ILE A 62 -16.07 5.99 -11.63
N ARG A 63 -16.34 4.88 -12.31
CA ARG A 63 -17.64 4.52 -12.88
C ARG A 63 -18.03 3.13 -12.41
N HIS A 64 -19.30 2.78 -12.47
CA HIS A 64 -19.73 1.40 -12.28
C HIS A 64 -20.39 0.81 -13.53
N ILE A 65 -20.23 -0.50 -13.67
CA ILE A 65 -21.06 -1.34 -14.53
C ILE A 65 -21.79 -2.36 -13.67
N GLU A 66 -23.03 -2.66 -14.04
CA GLU A 66 -23.76 -3.76 -13.42
C GLU A 66 -23.37 -5.07 -14.11
N LYS A 67 -22.87 -6.04 -13.34
CA LYS A 67 -22.70 -7.41 -13.82
C LYS A 67 -23.59 -8.38 -13.06
N PRO A 68 -24.21 -9.36 -13.74
CA PRO A 68 -24.87 -10.46 -13.06
C PRO A 68 -23.82 -11.30 -12.32
N VAL A 69 -24.04 -11.52 -11.03
CA VAL A 69 -23.24 -12.43 -10.19
C VAL A 69 -24.23 -13.35 -9.48
N GLY A 70 -24.43 -14.54 -10.06
CA GLY A 70 -25.51 -15.45 -9.67
C GLY A 70 -26.89 -14.82 -9.94
N LYS A 71 -27.76 -14.83 -8.94
CA LYS A 71 -29.13 -14.28 -9.03
C LYS A 71 -29.22 -12.75 -8.81
N LYS A 72 -28.12 -12.09 -8.43
CA LYS A 72 -28.11 -10.65 -8.12
C LYS A 72 -27.24 -9.88 -9.11
N LYS A 73 -27.65 -8.66 -9.44
CA LYS A 73 -26.76 -7.69 -10.10
C LYS A 73 -25.84 -7.08 -9.07
N ARG A 74 -24.55 -6.99 -9.39
CA ARG A 74 -23.54 -6.32 -8.56
C ARG A 74 -22.90 -5.18 -9.34
N LYS A 75 -22.70 -4.04 -8.67
CA LYS A 75 -21.90 -2.94 -9.18
C LYS A 75 -20.42 -3.30 -9.10
N ILE A 76 -19.77 -3.30 -10.26
CA ILE A 76 -18.32 -3.37 -10.37
C ILE A 76 -17.82 -1.96 -10.63
N TYR A 77 -16.98 -1.45 -9.73
CA TYR A 77 -16.42 -0.12 -9.81
C TYR A 77 -15.06 -0.18 -10.49
N GLU A 78 -14.82 0.77 -11.38
CA GLU A 78 -13.59 0.91 -12.17
C GLU A 78 -13.14 2.37 -12.18
N LEU A 79 -11.83 2.61 -12.12
CA LEU A 79 -11.28 3.95 -12.28
C LEU A 79 -11.53 4.48 -13.70
N THR A 80 -11.94 5.74 -13.78
CA THR A 80 -11.90 6.48 -15.05
C THR A 80 -10.45 6.89 -15.35
N GLU A 81 -10.19 7.43 -16.54
CA GLU A 81 -8.88 8.02 -16.85
C GLU A 81 -8.50 9.13 -15.84
N LYS A 82 -9.47 9.98 -15.49
CA LYS A 82 -9.32 10.99 -14.43
C LYS A 82 -8.99 10.36 -13.07
N GLY A 83 -9.64 9.24 -12.73
CA GLY A 83 -9.36 8.44 -11.53
C GLY A 83 -7.95 7.89 -11.49
N ASN A 84 -7.47 7.34 -12.60
CA ASN A 84 -6.12 6.81 -12.73
C ASN A 84 -5.07 7.90 -12.51
N GLN A 85 -5.23 9.06 -13.14
CA GLN A 85 -4.32 10.20 -12.94
C GLN A 85 -4.35 10.73 -11.51
N PHE A 86 -5.54 10.78 -10.89
CA PHE A 86 -5.69 11.12 -9.48
C PHE A 86 -4.92 10.16 -8.57
N CYS A 87 -5.09 8.85 -8.76
CA CYS A 87 -4.39 7.82 -7.98
C CYS A 87 -2.87 7.95 -8.11
N LYS A 88 -2.34 8.09 -9.34
CA LYS A 88 -0.90 8.29 -9.58
C LYS A 88 -0.32 9.47 -8.79
N ARG A 89 -1.03 10.62 -8.77
CA ARG A 89 -0.60 11.81 -8.02
C ARG A 89 -0.62 11.57 -6.51
N ILE A 90 -1.66 10.91 -6.00
CA ILE A 90 -1.81 10.61 -4.58
C ILE A 90 -0.76 9.59 -4.13
N PHE A 91 -0.48 8.56 -4.92
CA PHE A 91 0.58 7.58 -4.64
C PHE A 91 1.96 8.22 -4.62
N LYS A 92 2.27 9.14 -5.54
CA LYS A 92 3.54 9.89 -5.52
C LYS A 92 3.73 10.71 -4.23
N ARG A 93 2.66 11.39 -3.77
CA ARG A 93 2.68 12.13 -2.51
C ARG A 93 2.88 11.20 -1.32
N PHE A 94 2.15 10.09 -1.30
CA PHE A 94 2.24 9.11 -0.23
C PHE A 94 3.62 8.44 -0.17
N ALA A 95 4.21 8.09 -1.32
CA ALA A 95 5.57 7.57 -1.40
C ALA A 95 6.58 8.53 -0.75
N THR A 96 6.45 9.84 -0.98
CA THR A 96 7.33 10.85 -0.37
C THR A 96 7.24 10.83 1.15
N ILE A 97 6.02 10.74 1.70
CA ILE A 97 5.78 10.70 3.15
C ILE A 97 6.36 9.40 3.74
N ILE A 98 6.10 8.26 3.10
CA ILE A 98 6.57 6.96 3.56
C ILE A 98 8.10 6.89 3.48
N SER A 99 8.73 7.41 2.42
CA SER A 99 10.19 7.50 2.33
C SER A 99 10.77 8.28 3.50
N ALA A 100 10.22 9.46 3.83
CA ALA A 100 10.69 10.26 4.96
C ALA A 100 10.56 9.51 6.31
N ALA A 101 9.50 8.70 6.48
CA ALA A 101 9.30 7.91 7.70
C ALA A 101 10.23 6.69 7.79
N LEU A 102 10.55 6.06 6.66
CA LEU A 102 11.36 4.85 6.62
C LEU A 102 12.86 5.13 6.63
N GLU A 103 13.31 6.18 5.94
CA GLU A 103 14.73 6.48 5.73
C GLU A 103 15.61 6.42 6.99
N PRO A 104 15.19 6.93 8.17
CA PRO A 104 16.00 6.86 9.39
C PRO A 104 16.27 5.43 9.89
N ASN A 105 15.41 4.48 9.52
CA ASN A 105 15.45 3.09 9.99
C ASN A 105 15.95 2.11 8.93
N LEU A 106 16.30 2.59 7.72
CA LEU A 106 16.81 1.73 6.66
C LEU A 106 18.26 1.38 6.95
N LEU A 107 18.55 0.09 6.94
CA LEU A 107 19.92 -0.39 6.95
C LEU A 107 20.62 0.02 5.66
N VAL A 108 21.92 0.27 5.76
CA VAL A 108 22.76 0.58 4.60
C VAL A 108 23.70 -0.60 4.38
N CYS A 109 23.79 -1.06 3.13
CA CYS A 109 24.73 -2.12 2.77
C CYS A 109 26.17 -1.68 3.06
N THR A 110 26.87 -2.47 3.85
CA THR A 110 28.24 -2.15 4.29
C THR A 110 29.25 -2.12 3.15
N ASN A 111 28.96 -2.83 2.05
CA ASN A 111 29.84 -2.87 0.87
C ASN A 111 29.54 -1.76 -0.15
N CYS A 112 28.30 -1.67 -0.65
CA CYS A 112 27.96 -0.78 -1.78
C CYS A 112 27.21 0.50 -1.39
N GLY A 113 26.81 0.65 -0.11
CA GLY A 113 26.13 1.85 0.38
C GLY A 113 24.66 1.99 0.00
N CYS A 114 24.03 1.00 -0.67
CA CYS A 114 22.61 1.10 -0.98
C CYS A 114 21.73 0.92 0.27
N LYS A 115 20.60 1.63 0.34
CA LYS A 115 19.58 1.45 1.38
C LYS A 115 18.86 0.11 1.19
N ILE A 116 18.76 -0.68 2.24
CA ILE A 116 18.14 -2.00 2.25
C ILE A 116 16.72 -1.86 2.79
N PHE A 117 15.74 -1.95 1.89
CA PHE A 117 14.33 -1.86 2.25
C PHE A 117 13.80 -3.16 2.88
N GLU A 118 14.10 -4.30 2.26
CA GLU A 118 13.77 -5.64 2.77
C GLU A 118 14.77 -6.68 2.23
N GLY A 119 14.81 -7.86 2.83
CA GLY A 119 15.56 -9.00 2.27
C GLY A 119 17.09 -8.90 2.33
N GLY A 120 17.65 -8.00 3.15
CA GLY A 120 19.10 -7.88 3.33
C GLY A 120 19.77 -9.19 3.77
N TYR A 121 21.00 -9.40 3.31
CA TYR A 121 21.88 -10.48 3.72
C TYR A 121 22.69 -10.06 4.94
N TYR A 122 22.87 -10.95 5.91
CA TYR A 122 23.57 -10.64 7.15
C TYR A 122 24.73 -11.59 7.38
N GLU A 123 25.81 -11.06 7.93
CA GLU A 123 26.99 -11.82 8.37
C GLU A 123 27.41 -11.37 9.76
N VAL A 124 28.18 -12.21 10.45
CA VAL A 124 28.87 -11.82 11.68
C VAL A 124 30.33 -11.58 11.34
N ILE A 125 30.80 -10.35 11.50
CA ILE A 125 32.20 -9.94 11.26
C ILE A 125 32.69 -9.27 12.54
N ASP A 126 33.82 -9.72 13.08
CA ASP A 126 34.39 -9.27 14.36
C ASP A 126 33.36 -9.25 15.52
N GLY A 127 32.53 -10.30 15.58
CA GLY A 127 31.47 -10.44 16.58
C GLY A 127 30.27 -9.51 16.41
N LYS A 128 30.22 -8.67 15.37
CA LYS A 128 29.10 -7.76 15.08
C LYS A 128 28.27 -8.28 13.92
N LYS A 129 26.94 -8.18 14.05
CA LYS A 129 26.02 -8.46 12.95
C LYS A 129 26.04 -7.30 11.94
N VAL A 130 26.46 -7.57 10.73
CA VAL A 130 26.64 -6.59 9.65
C VAL A 130 25.64 -6.86 8.53
N ALA A 131 25.07 -5.80 7.95
CA ALA A 131 24.07 -5.89 6.89
C ALA A 131 24.66 -5.61 5.51
N PHE A 132 24.22 -6.39 4.53
CA PHE A 132 24.56 -6.31 3.11
C PHE A 132 23.28 -6.40 2.27
N CYS A 133 23.26 -5.80 1.09
CA CYS A 133 22.09 -5.92 0.21
C CYS A 133 21.96 -7.30 -0.45
N CYS A 134 23.07 -8.04 -0.57
CA CYS A 134 23.10 -9.40 -1.12
C CYS A 134 24.35 -10.16 -0.66
N SER A 135 24.36 -11.47 -0.88
CA SER A 135 25.50 -12.34 -0.59
C SER A 135 26.77 -11.95 -1.36
N HIS A 136 26.65 -11.42 -2.58
CA HIS A 136 27.80 -10.94 -3.35
C HIS A 136 28.47 -9.73 -2.71
N CYS A 137 27.69 -8.79 -2.15
CA CYS A 137 28.24 -7.66 -1.40
C CYS A 137 28.97 -8.12 -0.14
N ALA A 138 28.42 -9.10 0.58
CA ALA A 138 29.09 -9.69 1.74
C ALA A 138 30.40 -10.38 1.37
N ALA A 139 30.40 -11.18 0.29
CA ALA A 139 31.59 -11.85 -0.21
C ALA A 139 32.66 -10.87 -0.70
N SER A 140 32.25 -9.81 -1.42
CA SER A 140 33.16 -8.76 -1.89
C SER A 140 33.81 -8.03 -0.72
N TYR A 141 33.03 -7.66 0.31
CA TYR A 141 33.53 -6.99 1.50
C TYR A 141 34.55 -7.85 2.24
N LYS A 142 34.25 -9.14 2.46
CA LYS A 142 35.16 -10.08 3.13
C LYS A 142 36.45 -10.35 2.35
N LYS A 143 36.44 -10.23 1.02
CA LYS A 143 37.66 -10.35 0.19
C LYS A 143 38.55 -9.11 0.27
N GLY A 144 38.00 -7.97 0.68
CA GLY A 144 38.72 -6.70 0.83
C GLY A 144 39.19 -6.38 2.25
N LEU A 145 38.85 -7.23 3.24
CA LEU A 145 39.40 -7.23 4.60
C LEU A 145 40.75 -7.94 4.62
#